data_AF-A0A960WBM6-F1
#
_entry.id   AF-A0A960WBM6-F1
#
_cell.length_a   1.000
_cell.length_b   1.000
_cell.length_c   1.000
_cell.angle_alpha   90.00
_cell.angle_beta   90.00
_cell.angle_gamma   90.00
#
_symmetry.space_group_name_H-M   'P 1'
#
loop_
_entity.id
_entity.type
_entity.pdbx_description
1 polymer ?
#
loop_
_entity_poly.entity_id
_entity_poly.type
_entity_poly.pdbx_seq_one_letter_code
_entity_poly.pdbx_strand_id
1 'polypeptide(L)'
;MEIIMSLPKWAQWVTFFGSLLALLITLSNLFVIVKGPKLVVKFTKNTFIRISESYGESIFLRPIIVALNGDVTIHEVVTTLYFKDHVGNESKYNLEILEYGELVKQVNSTAPQHFFLTSSPFRFLKKNSSLPAVYLSRPAGHSDKLKNVILLCIEQVTETANHFTEPGDQSQKGTTNEARSKILNIIDERTNEILESVQFKPGEYEIELSVIFKSTNSLTSWRLRESSKTFLKFTIPENFRKEIKNSLKNTIIEIGRLRLEGKVSETVLYPEYVPKNINVS
;
A
#
# COMPACT_ATOMS: atom_id res chain seq x y z
N MET A 1 -64.23 -5.33 -8.00
CA MET A 1 -64.65 -5.16 -6.60
C MET A 1 -65.89 -6.01 -6.28
N GLU A 2 -66.80 -6.19 -7.23
CA GLU A 2 -68.03 -6.99 -7.06
C GLU A 2 -67.81 -8.50 -6.83
N ILE A 3 -66.77 -9.10 -7.40
CA ILE A 3 -66.49 -10.56 -7.27
C ILE A 3 -65.99 -10.96 -5.87
N ILE A 4 -65.38 -10.03 -5.12
CA ILE A 4 -64.87 -10.32 -3.76
C ILE A 4 -66.00 -10.24 -2.74
N MET A 5 -66.97 -9.34 -2.97
CA MET A 5 -68.11 -9.15 -2.07
C MET A 5 -69.11 -10.32 -2.09
N SER A 6 -69.07 -11.18 -3.12
CA SER A 6 -69.89 -12.40 -3.23
C SER A 6 -69.29 -13.63 -2.53
N LEU A 7 -68.05 -13.54 -2.00
CA LEU A 7 -67.41 -14.64 -1.28
C LEU A 7 -67.90 -14.74 0.18
N PRO A 8 -67.91 -15.93 0.79
CA PRO A 8 -68.11 -16.09 2.22
C PRO A 8 -67.11 -15.23 3.01
N LYS A 9 -67.54 -14.65 4.14
CA LYS A 9 -66.71 -13.72 4.94
C LYS A 9 -65.30 -14.26 5.24
N TRP A 10 -65.16 -15.57 5.51
CA TRP A 10 -63.87 -16.20 5.76
C TRP A 10 -62.93 -16.15 4.54
N ALA A 11 -63.46 -16.35 3.32
CA ALA A 11 -62.69 -16.29 2.09
C ALA A 11 -62.28 -14.85 1.76
N GLN A 12 -63.15 -13.87 2.07
CA GLN A 12 -62.82 -12.44 1.95
C GLN A 12 -61.61 -12.07 2.83
N TRP A 13 -61.62 -12.50 4.10
CA TRP A 13 -60.49 -12.29 5.02
C TRP A 13 -59.21 -12.94 4.50
N VAL A 14 -59.27 -14.18 4.01
CA VAL A 14 -58.10 -14.88 3.46
C VAL A 14 -57.55 -14.17 2.24
N THR A 15 -58.39 -13.71 1.30
CA THR A 15 -57.93 -12.95 0.13
C THR A 15 -57.33 -11.60 0.51
N PHE A 16 -57.91 -10.90 1.48
CA PHE A 16 -57.38 -9.62 1.97
C PHE A 16 -56.00 -9.82 2.62
N PHE A 17 -55.89 -10.73 3.58
CA PHE A 17 -54.60 -11.00 4.23
C PHE A 17 -53.57 -11.62 3.29
N GLY A 18 -53.98 -12.46 2.33
CA GLY A 18 -53.11 -12.99 1.29
C GLY A 18 -52.56 -11.90 0.38
N SER A 19 -53.40 -10.95 -0.04
CA SER A 19 -52.96 -9.80 -0.85
C SER A 19 -52.08 -8.83 -0.06
N LEU A 20 -52.37 -8.61 1.23
CA LEU A 20 -51.54 -7.82 2.13
C LEU A 20 -50.16 -8.47 2.35
N LEU A 21 -50.13 -9.79 2.55
CA LEU A 21 -48.89 -10.56 2.68
C LEU A 21 -48.07 -10.51 1.39
N ALA A 22 -48.71 -10.66 0.23
CA ALA A 22 -48.06 -10.53 -1.07
C ALA A 22 -47.48 -9.11 -1.27
N LEU A 23 -48.24 -8.07 -0.90
CA LEU A 23 -47.78 -6.68 -0.94
C LEU A 23 -46.55 -6.49 -0.02
N LEU A 24 -46.60 -6.98 1.21
CA LEU A 24 -45.49 -6.90 2.16
C LEU A 24 -44.24 -7.66 1.67
N ILE A 25 -44.42 -8.82 1.03
CA ILE A 25 -43.32 -9.58 0.41
C ILE A 25 -42.75 -8.81 -0.80
N THR A 26 -43.59 -8.20 -1.63
CA THR A 26 -43.09 -7.38 -2.75
C THR A 26 -42.38 -6.12 -2.27
N LEU A 27 -42.89 -5.47 -1.21
CA LEU A 27 -42.24 -4.32 -0.58
C LEU A 27 -40.92 -4.72 0.07
N SER A 28 -40.85 -5.86 0.78
CA SER A 28 -39.61 -6.34 1.39
C SER A 28 -38.56 -6.71 0.33
N ASN A 29 -38.98 -7.33 -0.78
CA ASN A 29 -38.11 -7.59 -1.92
C ASN A 29 -37.66 -6.28 -2.61
N LEU A 30 -38.52 -5.27 -2.69
CA LEU A 30 -38.13 -3.92 -3.10
C LEU A 30 -37.08 -3.34 -2.13
N PHE A 31 -37.26 -3.49 -0.82
CA PHE A 31 -36.31 -3.03 0.20
C PHE A 31 -34.94 -3.73 0.10
N VAL A 32 -34.89 -5.01 -0.31
CA VAL A 32 -33.63 -5.72 -0.61
C VAL A 32 -32.94 -5.15 -1.85
N ILE A 33 -33.70 -4.72 -2.86
CA ILE A 33 -33.19 -3.99 -4.04
C ILE A 33 -32.76 -2.56 -3.66
N VAL A 34 -33.32 -1.98 -2.59
CA VAL A 34 -33.02 -0.63 -2.08
C VAL A 34 -31.80 -0.59 -1.14
N LYS A 35 -31.16 -1.72 -0.80
CA LYS A 35 -29.81 -1.67 -0.18
C LYS A 35 -28.84 -1.09 -1.21
N GLY A 36 -28.62 0.21 -1.12
CA GLY A 36 -27.74 0.97 -2.02
C GLY A 36 -26.34 0.35 -2.12
N PRO A 37 -25.62 0.66 -3.21
CA PRO A 37 -24.27 0.14 -3.40
C PRO A 37 -23.39 0.60 -2.24
N LYS A 38 -22.62 -0.33 -1.68
CA LYS A 38 -21.75 -0.08 -0.53
C LYS A 38 -20.34 -0.50 -0.87
N LEU A 39 -19.37 0.36 -0.59
CA LEU A 39 -17.96 0.00 -0.67
C LEU A 39 -17.45 -0.43 0.72
N VAL A 40 -16.88 -1.62 0.80
CA VAL A 40 -16.17 -2.10 1.99
C VAL A 40 -14.67 -2.03 1.70
N VAL A 41 -13.95 -1.29 2.53
CA VAL A 41 -12.51 -1.16 2.47
C VAL A 41 -11.95 -1.77 3.76
N LYS A 42 -10.95 -2.64 3.66
CA LYS A 42 -10.27 -3.23 4.82
C LYS A 42 -8.78 -3.39 4.56
N PHE A 43 -7.94 -2.98 5.50
CA PHE A 43 -6.53 -3.32 5.44
C PHE A 43 -6.28 -4.81 5.68
N THR A 44 -5.22 -5.32 5.06
CA THR A 44 -4.60 -6.59 5.45
C THR A 44 -3.46 -6.33 6.43
N LYS A 45 -3.05 -7.38 7.17
CA LYS A 45 -1.90 -7.30 8.09
C LYS A 45 -0.55 -7.20 7.37
N ASN A 46 -0.53 -7.30 6.04
CA ASN A 46 0.69 -7.33 5.25
C ASN A 46 1.10 -5.91 4.86
N THR A 47 1.61 -5.17 5.83
CA THR A 47 2.18 -3.82 5.67
C THR A 47 3.67 -3.85 5.97
N PHE A 48 4.46 -3.14 5.18
CA PHE A 48 5.90 -3.02 5.41
C PHE A 48 6.42 -1.66 4.98
N ILE A 49 7.55 -1.26 5.57
CA ILE A 49 8.30 -0.06 5.22
C ILE A 49 9.51 -0.51 4.41
N ARG A 50 9.83 0.21 3.33
CA ARG A 50 11.03 -0.05 2.53
C ARG A 50 11.79 1.25 2.32
N ILE A 51 13.11 1.14 2.29
CA ILE A 51 14.00 2.22 1.88
C ILE A 51 14.67 1.80 0.57
N SER A 52 14.54 2.60 -0.48
CA SER A 52 15.02 2.29 -1.82
C SER A 52 15.49 3.52 -2.59
N GLU A 53 16.29 3.31 -3.64
CA GLU A 53 16.75 4.37 -4.53
C GLU A 53 15.63 4.99 -5.40
N SER A 54 14.53 4.27 -5.62
CA SER A 54 13.44 4.74 -6.48
C SER A 54 12.53 5.74 -5.76
N TYR A 55 12.16 5.42 -4.51
CA TYR A 55 11.13 6.13 -3.76
C TYR A 55 11.62 6.72 -2.42
N GLY A 56 12.88 6.51 -2.05
CA GLY A 56 13.39 6.85 -0.72
C GLY A 56 12.75 5.95 0.33
N GLU A 57 12.21 6.53 1.39
CA GLU A 57 11.45 5.83 2.43
C GLU A 57 9.97 5.79 2.06
N SER A 58 9.37 4.60 2.06
CA SER A 58 7.98 4.41 1.67
C SER A 58 7.31 3.30 2.48
N ILE A 59 6.00 3.43 2.65
CA ILE A 59 5.14 2.44 3.29
C ILE A 59 4.26 1.75 2.24
N PHE A 60 4.22 0.42 2.30
CA PHE A 60 3.41 -0.40 1.42
C PHE A 60 2.15 -0.83 2.15
N LEU A 61 1.01 -0.35 1.67
CA LEU A 61 -0.30 -0.62 2.22
C LEU A 61 -1.05 -1.60 1.33
N ARG A 62 -1.77 -2.54 1.94
CA ARG A 62 -2.52 -3.56 1.20
C ARG A 62 -3.99 -3.58 1.60
N PRO A 63 -4.82 -2.67 1.07
CA PRO A 63 -6.25 -2.71 1.28
C PRO A 63 -6.94 -3.69 0.34
N ILE A 64 -7.97 -4.35 0.86
CA ILE A 64 -8.99 -5.08 0.11
C ILE A 64 -10.18 -4.15 -0.05
N ILE A 65 -10.60 -3.94 -1.29
CA ILE A 65 -11.71 -3.05 -1.63
C ILE A 65 -12.77 -3.88 -2.33
N VAL A 66 -13.96 -3.96 -1.74
CA VAL A 66 -15.07 -4.78 -2.23
C VAL A 66 -16.32 -3.93 -2.42
N ALA A 67 -16.80 -3.89 -3.66
CA ALA A 67 -18.12 -3.35 -3.97
C ALA A 67 -19.20 -4.38 -3.64
N LEU A 68 -20.11 -4.02 -2.74
CA LEU A 68 -21.28 -4.81 -2.34
C LEU A 68 -22.55 -4.16 -2.88
N ASN A 69 -23.54 -5.00 -3.24
CA ASN A 69 -24.88 -4.57 -3.64
C ASN A 69 -24.96 -3.64 -4.87
N GLY A 70 -23.90 -3.59 -5.69
CA GLY A 70 -23.90 -2.84 -6.94
C GLY A 70 -22.50 -2.36 -7.30
N ASP A 71 -22.39 -1.77 -8.49
CA ASP A 71 -21.12 -1.23 -8.99
C ASP A 71 -20.89 0.19 -8.49
N VAL A 72 -19.64 0.51 -8.16
CA VAL A 72 -19.24 1.83 -7.68
C VAL A 72 -18.09 2.40 -8.49
N THR A 73 -18.08 3.72 -8.59
CA THR A 73 -16.96 4.50 -9.12
C THR A 73 -16.20 5.11 -7.95
N ILE A 74 -14.91 4.80 -7.84
CA ILE A 74 -14.01 5.47 -6.89
C ILE A 74 -13.66 6.83 -7.47
N HIS A 75 -13.95 7.88 -6.71
CA HIS A 75 -13.60 9.26 -7.05
C HIS A 75 -12.24 9.65 -6.49
N GLU A 76 -11.98 9.28 -5.24
CA GLU A 76 -10.81 9.75 -4.52
C GLU A 76 -10.41 8.73 -3.45
N VAL A 77 -9.10 8.60 -3.24
CA VAL A 77 -8.51 7.82 -2.16
C VAL A 77 -7.64 8.76 -1.35
N VAL A 78 -8.01 8.99 -0.09
CA VAL A 78 -7.28 9.83 0.84
C VAL A 78 -6.67 8.93 1.90
N THR A 79 -5.37 9.07 2.12
CA THR A 79 -4.65 8.32 3.13
C THR A 79 -3.99 9.27 4.12
N THR A 80 -4.12 9.01 5.40
CA THR A 80 -3.58 9.85 6.48
C THR A 80 -2.85 8.98 7.48
N LEU A 81 -1.65 9.40 7.85
CA LEU A 81 -0.81 8.80 8.89
C LEU A 81 -0.88 9.66 10.15
N TYR A 82 -1.32 9.05 11.24
CA TYR A 82 -1.23 9.58 12.58
C TYR A 82 -0.05 8.90 13.28
N PHE A 83 0.78 9.69 13.93
CA PHE A 83 1.95 9.24 14.68
C PHE A 83 1.84 9.73 16.11
N LYS A 84 2.16 8.85 17.06
CA LYS A 84 2.31 9.17 18.47
C LYS A 84 3.66 8.69 18.96
N ASP A 85 4.50 9.61 19.42
CA ASP A 85 5.80 9.26 19.98
C ASP A 85 5.69 8.69 21.40
N HIS A 86 6.81 8.19 21.93
CA HIS A 86 6.87 7.60 23.26
C HIS A 86 6.63 8.59 24.42
N VAL A 87 6.71 9.90 24.15
CA VAL A 87 6.45 10.97 25.11
C VAL A 87 4.98 11.45 25.03
N GLY A 88 4.24 10.96 24.03
CA GLY A 88 2.83 11.27 23.80
C GLY A 88 2.58 12.43 22.84
N ASN A 89 3.60 12.95 22.15
CA ASN A 89 3.39 13.95 21.10
C ASN A 89 2.72 13.30 19.90
N GLU A 90 1.70 13.97 19.38
CA GLU A 90 0.94 13.50 18.23
C GLU A 90 1.27 14.33 17.00
N SER A 91 1.37 13.67 15.85
CA SER A 91 1.62 14.30 14.55
C SER A 91 0.75 13.66 13.48
N LYS A 92 0.36 14.47 12.50
CA LYS A 92 -0.53 14.06 11.41
C LYS A 92 0.11 14.39 10.08
N TYR A 93 0.15 13.42 9.19
CA TYR A 93 0.70 13.55 7.85
C TYR A 93 -0.29 13.00 6.84
N ASN A 94 -0.48 13.70 5.73
CA ASN A 94 -1.15 13.09 4.58
C ASN A 94 -0.17 12.13 3.92
N LEU A 95 -0.61 10.95 3.50
CA LEU A 95 0.19 10.03 2.71
C LEU A 95 -0.12 10.24 1.23
N GLU A 96 0.91 10.59 0.45
CA GLU A 96 0.87 10.63 -1.00
C GLU A 96 0.96 9.19 -1.53
N ILE A 97 0.03 8.78 -2.39
CA ILE A 97 0.09 7.50 -3.09
C ILE A 97 0.94 7.71 -4.35
N LEU A 98 2.16 7.15 -4.35
CA LEU A 98 3.10 7.25 -5.45
C LEU A 98 2.74 6.29 -6.58
N GLU A 99 2.41 5.06 -6.20
CA GLU A 99 2.02 4.01 -7.12
C GLU A 99 0.91 3.16 -6.52
N TYR A 100 0.12 2.59 -7.42
CA TYR A 100 -0.91 1.63 -7.07
C TYR A 100 -0.88 0.46 -8.05
N GLY A 101 -1.25 -0.71 -7.57
CA GLY A 101 -1.35 -1.91 -8.40
C GLY A 101 -2.18 -3.00 -7.73
N GLU A 102 -2.33 -4.11 -8.44
CA GLU A 102 -2.95 -5.32 -7.90
C GLU A 102 -1.85 -6.34 -7.60
N LEU A 103 -1.93 -7.00 -6.44
CA LEU A 103 -0.99 -8.07 -6.13
C LEU A 103 -1.32 -9.31 -6.96
N VAL A 104 -0.45 -9.65 -7.91
CA VAL A 104 -0.55 -10.91 -8.66
C VAL A 104 0.19 -12.00 -7.89
N LYS A 105 -0.49 -13.11 -7.57
CA LYS A 105 0.22 -14.32 -7.12
C LYS A 105 1.00 -14.88 -8.30
N GLN A 106 2.33 -14.79 -8.27
CA GLN A 106 3.16 -15.53 -9.22
C GLN A 106 2.99 -17.04 -8.95
N VAL A 107 2.72 -17.81 -10.00
CA VAL A 107 2.44 -19.25 -9.88
C VAL A 107 3.70 -20.05 -9.51
N ASN A 108 4.92 -19.55 -9.73
CA ASN A 108 6.17 -20.30 -9.53
C ASN A 108 7.36 -19.41 -9.09
N SER A 109 7.27 -18.73 -7.95
CA SER A 109 8.42 -17.97 -7.43
C SER A 109 8.78 -18.40 -6.01
N THR A 110 10.04 -18.77 -5.81
CA THR A 110 10.64 -19.18 -4.54
C THR A 110 10.95 -18.01 -3.61
N ALA A 111 10.69 -16.78 -4.05
CA ALA A 111 10.70 -15.59 -3.22
C ALA A 111 9.35 -14.86 -3.38
N PRO A 112 8.77 -14.28 -2.32
CA PRO A 112 7.60 -13.40 -2.46
C PRO A 112 8.02 -12.10 -3.17
N GLN A 113 8.21 -12.17 -4.48
CA GLN A 113 8.40 -10.99 -5.30
C GLN A 113 7.05 -10.28 -5.40
N HIS A 114 6.94 -9.12 -4.76
CA HIS A 114 5.79 -8.24 -4.90
C HIS A 114 5.89 -7.53 -6.25
N PHE A 115 5.43 -8.19 -7.31
CA PHE A 115 5.25 -7.56 -8.61
C PHE A 115 3.96 -6.74 -8.63
N PHE A 116 4.09 -5.53 -9.15
CA PHE A 116 2.98 -4.61 -9.41
C PHE A 116 2.67 -4.67 -10.90
N LEU A 117 1.42 -4.91 -11.26
CA LEU A 117 0.92 -4.48 -12.56
C LEU A 117 0.27 -3.11 -12.38
N THR A 118 0.92 -2.08 -12.91
CA THR A 118 0.40 -0.70 -13.01
C THR A 118 -0.62 -0.63 -14.15
N SER A 119 -1.74 -1.34 -14.02
CA SER A 119 -2.74 -1.38 -15.10
C SER A 119 -4.19 -1.27 -14.66
N SER A 120 -4.48 -1.10 -13.36
CA SER A 120 -5.88 -1.10 -12.91
C SER A 120 -6.42 0.32 -12.73
N PRO A 121 -7.31 0.83 -13.61
CA PRO A 121 -8.06 2.02 -13.29
C PRO A 121 -9.03 1.66 -12.16
N PHE A 122 -8.65 1.90 -10.90
CA PHE A 122 -9.53 1.81 -9.72
C PHE A 122 -10.85 2.62 -9.85
N ARG A 123 -11.02 3.35 -10.96
CA ARG A 123 -12.21 4.11 -11.34
C ARG A 123 -13.50 3.28 -11.35
N PHE A 124 -13.47 1.97 -11.58
CA PHE A 124 -14.69 1.14 -11.60
C PHE A 124 -14.44 -0.25 -11.00
N LEU A 125 -15.17 -0.58 -9.93
CA LEU A 125 -15.14 -1.90 -9.31
C LEU A 125 -16.46 -2.62 -9.52
N LYS A 126 -16.40 -3.77 -10.19
CA LYS A 126 -17.53 -4.71 -10.34
C LYS A 126 -17.86 -5.34 -8.99
N LYS A 127 -19.15 -5.63 -8.78
CA LYS A 127 -19.64 -6.43 -7.64
C LYS A 127 -18.78 -7.69 -7.44
N ASN A 128 -18.27 -7.88 -6.22
CA ASN A 128 -17.40 -9.00 -5.80
C ASN A 128 -15.97 -9.03 -6.37
N SER A 129 -15.42 -7.92 -6.89
CA SER A 129 -13.97 -7.85 -7.10
C SER A 129 -13.26 -7.86 -5.74
N SER A 130 -12.45 -8.89 -5.48
CA SER A 130 -11.74 -9.07 -4.21
C SER A 130 -10.23 -8.95 -4.34
N LEU A 131 -9.74 -8.23 -5.35
CA LEU A 131 -8.30 -8.12 -5.58
C LEU A 131 -7.69 -7.20 -4.52
N PRO A 132 -6.67 -7.66 -3.77
CA PRO A 132 -5.94 -6.80 -2.87
C PRO A 132 -5.19 -5.76 -3.69
N ALA A 133 -5.58 -4.50 -3.51
CA ALA A 133 -4.83 -3.37 -3.99
C ALA A 133 -3.53 -3.27 -3.17
N VAL A 134 -2.47 -2.77 -3.80
CA VAL A 134 -1.27 -2.36 -3.10
C VAL A 134 -1.04 -0.89 -3.38
N TYR A 135 -0.93 -0.09 -2.33
CA TYR A 135 -0.59 1.33 -2.41
C TYR A 135 0.83 1.51 -1.87
N LEU A 136 1.69 2.04 -2.73
CA LEU A 136 2.98 2.58 -2.33
C LEU A 136 2.76 4.01 -1.90
N SER A 137 3.06 4.33 -0.65
CA SER A 137 2.81 5.65 -0.10
C SER A 137 4.01 6.22 0.63
N ARG A 138 4.11 7.55 0.65
CA ARG A 138 5.06 8.30 1.48
C ARG A 138 4.36 9.48 2.14
N PRO A 139 4.80 9.98 3.30
CA PRO A 139 4.19 11.17 3.86
C PRO A 139 4.45 12.40 2.96
N ALA A 140 3.39 13.15 2.68
CA ALA A 140 3.40 14.31 1.79
C ALA A 140 4.37 15.38 2.31
N GLY A 141 5.14 15.96 1.39
CA GLY A 141 6.18 16.94 1.75
C GLY A 141 7.46 16.32 2.31
N HIS A 142 7.57 14.99 2.41
CA HIS A 142 8.87 14.36 2.65
C HIS A 142 9.81 14.66 1.47
N SER A 143 10.95 15.28 1.77
CA SER A 143 11.94 15.65 0.74
C SER A 143 12.55 14.40 0.11
N ASP A 144 12.85 14.48 -1.20
CA ASP A 144 13.66 13.49 -1.92
C ASP A 144 15.11 13.39 -1.40
N LYS A 145 15.45 14.08 -0.28
CA LYS A 145 16.77 14.03 0.36
C LYS A 145 17.24 12.60 0.60
N LEU A 146 16.43 11.75 1.25
CA LEU A 146 16.84 10.38 1.53
C LEU A 146 17.12 9.59 0.23
N LYS A 147 16.25 9.76 -0.77
CA LYS A 147 16.44 9.17 -2.09
C LYS A 147 17.77 9.62 -2.70
N ASN A 148 18.04 10.92 -2.68
CA ASN A 148 19.26 11.50 -3.24
C ASN A 148 20.52 11.03 -2.50
N VAL A 149 20.49 10.91 -1.17
CA VAL A 149 21.62 10.39 -0.39
C VAL A 149 21.90 8.92 -0.76
N ILE A 150 20.86 8.10 -0.95
CA ILE A 150 21.01 6.71 -1.40
C ILE A 150 21.62 6.67 -2.81
N LEU A 151 21.10 7.48 -3.73
CA LEU A 151 21.61 7.55 -5.11
C LEU A 151 23.07 7.98 -5.16
N LEU A 152 23.44 9.02 -4.42
CA LEU A 152 24.84 9.47 -4.30
C LEU A 152 25.75 8.39 -3.74
N CYS A 153 25.29 7.64 -2.73
CA CYS A 153 26.05 6.52 -2.18
C CYS A 153 26.28 5.43 -3.25
N ILE A 154 25.22 5.05 -3.98
CA ILE A 154 25.31 4.04 -5.05
C ILE A 154 26.19 4.51 -6.20
N GLU A 155 26.11 5.78 -6.57
CA GLU A 155 26.95 6.41 -7.58
C GLU A 155 28.42 6.34 -7.17
N GLN A 156 28.78 6.79 -5.97
CA GLN A 156 30.16 6.73 -5.46
C GLN A 156 30.70 5.30 -5.39
N VAL A 157 29.88 4.34 -4.97
CA VAL A 157 30.23 2.91 -4.97
C VAL A 157 30.48 2.40 -6.39
N THR A 158 29.63 2.81 -7.34
CA THR A 158 29.73 2.40 -8.75
C THR A 158 30.96 3.01 -9.43
N GLU A 159 31.21 4.31 -9.25
CA GLU A 159 32.40 5.00 -9.75
C GLU A 159 33.67 4.37 -9.20
N THR A 160 33.69 4.09 -7.89
CA THR A 160 34.82 3.41 -7.26
C THR A 160 35.02 2.03 -7.88
N ALA A 161 33.96 1.23 -8.03
CA ALA A 161 34.07 -0.09 -8.65
C ALA A 161 34.59 -0.03 -10.09
N ASN A 162 34.08 0.90 -10.91
CA ASN A 162 34.47 1.09 -12.30
C ASN A 162 35.96 1.47 -12.43
N HIS A 163 36.47 2.34 -11.57
CA HIS A 163 37.89 2.69 -11.54
C HIS A 163 38.79 1.45 -11.42
N PHE A 164 38.37 0.44 -10.65
CA PHE A 164 39.13 -0.81 -10.48
C PHE A 164 38.86 -1.88 -11.56
N THR A 165 37.76 -1.79 -12.32
CA THR A 165 37.40 -2.79 -13.35
C THR A 165 37.65 -2.35 -14.79
N GLU A 166 37.82 -1.05 -15.07
CA GLU A 166 38.05 -0.57 -16.44
C GLU A 166 39.34 -1.13 -17.07
N PRO A 167 39.35 -1.44 -18.39
CA PRO A 167 40.55 -1.86 -19.11
C PRO A 167 41.47 -0.66 -19.39
N GLY A 168 42.10 -0.14 -18.34
CA GLY A 168 43.12 0.90 -18.39
C GLY A 168 44.49 0.38 -17.94
N ASP A 169 45.47 1.27 -17.83
CA ASP A 169 46.83 0.95 -17.41
C ASP A 169 46.83 0.29 -16.01
N GLN A 170 46.92 -1.04 -15.97
CA GLN A 170 46.81 -1.85 -14.75
C GLN A 170 47.92 -1.52 -13.73
N SER A 171 48.98 -0.86 -14.18
CA SER A 171 50.10 -0.41 -13.34
C SER A 171 49.70 0.65 -12.30
N GLN A 172 48.56 1.34 -12.47
CA GLN A 172 48.01 2.32 -11.51
C GLN A 172 46.81 1.81 -10.70
N LYS A 173 46.31 0.60 -10.98
CA LYS A 173 45.11 0.07 -10.33
C LYS A 173 45.48 -0.71 -9.08
N GLY A 174 45.01 -0.24 -7.93
CA GLY A 174 45.16 -0.93 -6.64
C GLY A 174 44.46 -2.30 -6.61
N THR A 175 44.68 -3.08 -5.55
CA THR A 175 44.14 -4.45 -5.45
C THR A 175 42.62 -4.48 -5.27
N THR A 176 41.97 -5.61 -5.60
CA THR A 176 40.54 -5.84 -5.32
C THR A 176 40.20 -5.68 -3.83
N ASN A 177 41.16 -5.95 -2.94
CA ASN A 177 41.00 -5.72 -1.50
C ASN A 177 40.98 -4.24 -1.14
N GLU A 178 41.81 -3.42 -1.80
CA GLU A 178 41.74 -1.95 -1.67
C GLU A 178 40.42 -1.40 -2.20
N ALA A 179 39.93 -1.91 -3.33
CA ALA A 179 38.61 -1.53 -3.88
C ALA A 179 37.49 -1.81 -2.86
N ARG A 180 37.48 -3.01 -2.28
CA ARG A 180 36.54 -3.40 -1.22
C ARG A 180 36.65 -2.49 0.00
N SER A 181 37.86 -2.18 0.47
CA SER A 181 38.06 -1.31 1.62
C SER A 181 37.54 0.12 1.35
N LYS A 182 37.78 0.67 0.15
CA LYS A 182 37.28 2.00 -0.22
C LYS A 182 35.75 2.03 -0.28
N ILE A 183 35.14 1.02 -0.89
CA ILE A 183 33.68 0.88 -0.94
C ILE A 183 33.09 0.79 0.47
N LEU A 184 33.67 -0.01 1.36
CA LEU A 184 33.19 -0.12 2.75
C LEU A 184 33.26 1.21 3.49
N ASN A 185 34.33 1.99 3.31
CA ASN A 185 34.45 3.33 3.91
C ASN A 185 33.36 4.28 3.41
N ILE A 186 33.11 4.32 2.09
CA ILE A 186 32.02 5.12 1.49
C ILE A 186 30.68 4.72 2.10
N ILE A 187 30.42 3.42 2.20
CA ILE A 187 29.17 2.89 2.76
C ILE A 187 29.03 3.31 4.22
N ASP A 188 30.08 3.20 5.03
CA ASP A 188 30.02 3.54 6.46
C ASP A 188 29.79 5.05 6.69
N GLU A 189 30.42 5.91 5.89
CA GLU A 189 30.19 7.36 5.92
C GLU A 189 28.76 7.71 5.51
N ARG A 190 28.31 7.21 4.37
CA ARG A 190 26.98 7.52 3.81
C ARG A 190 25.84 6.88 4.58
N THR A 191 26.04 5.71 5.19
CA THR A 191 24.98 5.04 5.95
C THR A 191 24.50 5.89 7.12
N ASN A 192 25.38 6.65 7.78
CA ASN A 192 24.95 7.55 8.86
C ASN A 192 24.08 8.70 8.32
N GLU A 193 24.48 9.33 7.21
CA GLU A 193 23.69 10.37 6.55
C GLU A 193 22.31 9.86 6.07
N ILE A 194 22.26 8.63 5.56
CA ILE A 194 21.01 7.95 5.21
C ILE A 194 20.13 7.82 6.44
N LEU A 195 20.65 7.31 7.56
CA LEU A 195 19.89 7.12 8.79
C LEU A 195 19.38 8.42 9.39
N GLU A 196 20.17 9.49 9.32
CA GLU A 196 19.72 10.83 9.72
C GLU A 196 18.57 11.34 8.85
N SER A 197 18.49 10.87 7.61
CA SER A 197 17.44 11.23 6.65
C SER A 197 16.19 10.31 6.73
N VAL A 198 16.23 9.23 7.52
CA VAL A 198 15.07 8.36 7.80
C VAL A 198 14.07 9.11 8.68
N GLN A 199 12.83 9.23 8.21
CA GLN A 199 11.81 10.06 8.84
C GLN A 199 10.85 9.25 9.72
N PHE A 200 10.65 7.95 9.44
CA PHE A 200 9.97 7.08 10.40
C PHE A 200 10.76 7.01 11.72
N LYS A 201 10.05 7.28 12.81
CA LYS A 201 10.57 7.24 14.18
C LYS A 201 9.95 6.08 14.96
N PRO A 202 10.63 5.58 16.01
CA PRO A 202 9.99 4.70 16.99
C PRO A 202 8.73 5.33 17.59
N GLY A 203 7.69 4.52 17.78
CA GLY A 203 6.41 4.94 18.34
C GLY A 203 5.21 4.20 17.75
N GLU A 204 4.03 4.73 18.03
CA GLU A 204 2.75 4.17 17.59
C GLU A 204 2.25 4.92 16.35
N TYR A 205 1.72 4.16 15.39
CA TYR A 205 1.19 4.70 14.15
C TYR A 205 -0.22 4.18 13.91
N GLU A 206 -1.06 5.05 13.36
CA GLU A 206 -2.37 4.70 12.81
C GLU A 206 -2.48 5.26 11.40
N ILE A 207 -2.91 4.44 10.45
CA ILE A 207 -3.21 4.86 9.09
C ILE A 207 -4.70 4.79 8.88
N GLU A 208 -5.28 5.92 8.50
CA GLU A 208 -6.65 6.02 8.01
C GLU A 208 -6.62 6.00 6.47
N LEU A 209 -7.38 5.10 5.87
CA LEU A 209 -7.66 5.10 4.44
C LEU A 209 -9.14 5.40 4.22
N SER A 210 -9.43 6.51 3.54
CA SER A 210 -10.77 6.94 3.19
C SER A 210 -10.95 6.87 1.68
N VAL A 211 -11.88 6.04 1.22
CA VAL A 211 -12.24 5.94 -0.20
C VAL A 211 -13.58 6.63 -0.43
N ILE A 212 -13.57 7.67 -1.26
CA ILE A 212 -14.75 8.42 -1.67
C ILE A 212 -15.26 7.82 -2.98
N PHE A 213 -16.52 7.40 -3.00
CA PHE A 213 -17.10 6.69 -4.14
C PHE A 213 -18.53 7.16 -4.45
N LYS A 214 -19.05 6.73 -5.60
CA LYS A 214 -20.39 7.05 -6.11
C LYS A 214 -21.01 5.83 -6.79
N SER A 215 -22.33 5.72 -6.70
CA SER A 215 -23.12 4.73 -7.47
C SER A 215 -23.08 5.02 -8.97
N THR A 216 -22.86 3.99 -9.78
CA THR A 216 -22.90 4.11 -11.25
C THR A 216 -24.32 4.14 -11.83
N ASN A 217 -25.28 3.46 -11.19
CA ASN A 217 -26.58 3.16 -11.80
C ASN A 217 -27.81 3.77 -11.08
N SER A 218 -27.66 4.68 -10.11
CA SER A 218 -28.84 5.28 -9.48
C SER A 218 -29.39 6.47 -10.29
N LEU A 219 -30.71 6.50 -10.46
CA LEU A 219 -31.48 7.68 -10.91
C LEU A 219 -31.22 8.93 -10.03
N THR A 220 -30.66 8.73 -8.84
CA THR A 220 -30.23 9.76 -7.87
C THR A 220 -28.73 10.06 -7.91
N SER A 221 -28.00 9.58 -8.91
CA SER A 221 -26.53 9.64 -8.99
C SER A 221 -25.96 11.06 -8.93
N TRP A 222 -26.76 12.10 -9.08
CA TRP A 222 -26.24 13.47 -9.17
C TRP A 222 -25.79 14.06 -7.82
N ARG A 223 -26.06 13.43 -6.67
CA ARG A 223 -25.89 14.14 -5.37
C ARG A 223 -25.13 13.47 -4.22
N LEU A 224 -24.96 12.15 -4.15
CA LEU A 224 -24.33 11.54 -2.96
C LEU A 224 -22.98 10.90 -3.30
N ARG A 225 -21.90 11.59 -2.92
CA ARG A 225 -20.60 10.95 -2.69
C ARG A 225 -20.65 10.30 -1.32
N GLU A 226 -20.40 9.01 -1.28
CA GLU A 226 -20.29 8.25 -0.04
C GLU A 226 -18.80 8.02 0.27
N SER A 227 -18.48 7.77 1.54
CA SER A 227 -17.13 7.45 1.97
C SER A 227 -17.09 6.15 2.77
N SER A 228 -16.02 5.38 2.55
CA SER A 228 -15.71 4.17 3.28
C SER A 228 -14.34 4.31 3.90
N LYS A 229 -14.22 4.01 5.20
CA LYS A 229 -13.01 4.20 5.98
C LYS A 229 -12.54 2.88 6.59
N THR A 230 -11.23 2.71 6.69
CA THR A 230 -10.58 1.64 7.46
C THR A 230 -9.33 2.17 8.13
N PHE A 231 -8.95 1.54 9.23
CA PHE A 231 -7.78 1.93 10.00
C PHE A 231 -6.80 0.77 10.17
N LEU A 232 -5.52 1.09 10.15
CA LEU A 232 -4.42 0.18 10.40
C LEU A 232 -3.53 0.76 11.49
N LYS A 233 -3.40 0.04 12.60
CA LYS A 233 -2.49 0.41 13.70
C LYS A 233 -1.25 -0.47 13.67
N PHE A 234 -0.10 0.12 13.95
CA PHE A 234 1.15 -0.61 14.12
C PHE A 234 2.14 0.14 15.00
N THR A 235 3.19 -0.54 15.44
CA THR A 235 4.26 0.03 16.25
C THR A 235 5.60 -0.12 15.54
N ILE A 236 6.40 0.94 15.55
CA ILE A 236 7.82 0.90 15.20
C ILE A 236 8.63 0.88 16.50
N PRO A 237 9.44 -0.15 16.76
CA PRO A 237 10.26 -0.27 17.97
C PRO A 237 11.52 0.58 17.90
N GLU A 238 12.12 0.83 19.07
CA GLU A 238 13.37 1.60 19.21
C GLU A 238 14.55 1.06 18.40
N ASN A 239 14.60 -0.27 18.22
CA ASN A 239 15.67 -0.92 17.46
C ASN A 239 15.51 -0.81 15.93
N PHE A 240 14.43 -0.19 15.43
CA PHE A 240 14.15 -0.01 14.00
C PHE A 240 15.32 0.60 13.23
N ARG A 241 15.91 1.70 13.74
CA ARG A 241 17.03 2.37 13.07
C ARG A 241 18.25 1.46 12.93
N LYS A 242 18.51 0.61 13.92
CA LYS A 242 19.62 -0.36 13.89
C LYS A 242 19.36 -1.46 12.87
N GLU A 243 18.13 -1.97 12.79
CA GLU A 243 17.74 -3.01 11.83
C GLU A 243 17.83 -2.49 10.39
N ILE A 244 17.30 -1.29 10.13
CA ILE A 244 17.41 -0.62 8.84
C ILE A 244 18.86 -0.34 8.47
N LYS A 245 19.67 0.17 9.41
CA LYS A 245 21.12 0.41 9.20
C LYS A 245 21.82 -0.82 8.65
N ASN A 246 21.68 -1.93 9.36
CA ASN A 246 22.38 -3.16 9.01
C ASN A 246 21.89 -3.71 7.67
N SER A 247 20.57 -3.69 7.44
CA SER A 247 19.98 -4.24 6.23
C SER A 247 20.32 -3.41 5.00
N LEU A 248 20.30 -2.08 5.12
CA LEU A 248 20.68 -1.18 4.03
C LEU A 248 22.18 -1.26 3.73
N LYS A 249 23.04 -1.29 4.77
CA LYS A 249 24.48 -1.50 4.61
C LYS A 249 24.76 -2.77 3.81
N ASN A 250 24.14 -3.89 4.17
CA ASN A 250 24.30 -5.16 3.44
C ASN A 250 23.84 -5.06 1.98
N THR A 251 22.75 -4.34 1.72
CA THR A 251 22.22 -4.12 0.37
C THR A 251 23.21 -3.32 -0.49
N ILE A 252 23.79 -2.25 0.06
CA ILE A 252 24.76 -1.42 -0.69
C ILE A 252 26.08 -2.16 -0.88
N ILE A 253 26.53 -2.97 0.09
CA ILE A 253 27.68 -3.87 -0.06
C ILE A 253 27.44 -4.84 -1.23
N GLU A 254 26.24 -5.41 -1.31
CA GLU A 254 25.87 -6.32 -2.38
C GLU A 254 25.85 -5.63 -3.75
N ILE A 255 25.33 -4.40 -3.83
CA ILE A 255 25.44 -3.57 -5.04
C ILE A 255 26.92 -3.41 -5.43
N GLY A 256 27.79 -3.00 -4.49
CA GLY A 256 29.21 -2.83 -4.75
C GLY A 256 29.89 -4.12 -5.23
N ARG A 257 29.55 -5.27 -4.63
CA ARG A 257 30.04 -6.59 -5.04
C ARG A 257 29.63 -6.91 -6.49
N LEU A 258 28.36 -6.73 -6.83
CA LEU A 258 27.83 -6.98 -8.18
C LEU A 258 28.50 -6.08 -9.22
N ARG A 259 28.76 -4.81 -8.89
CA ARG A 259 29.50 -3.89 -9.77
C ARG A 259 30.95 -4.33 -10.00
N LEU A 260 31.67 -4.72 -8.94
CA LEU A 260 33.03 -5.25 -9.06
C LEU A 260 33.10 -6.54 -9.90
N GLU A 261 32.06 -7.36 -9.88
CA GLU A 261 31.95 -8.59 -10.69
C GLU A 261 31.44 -8.35 -12.12
N GLY A 262 31.16 -7.10 -12.51
CA GLY A 262 30.58 -6.77 -13.82
C GLY A 262 29.11 -7.20 -14.00
N LYS A 263 28.43 -7.58 -12.92
CA LYS A 263 27.04 -8.08 -12.88
C LYS A 263 26.03 -6.97 -12.66
N VAL A 264 26.15 -5.91 -13.45
CA VAL A 264 25.36 -4.66 -13.32
C VAL A 264 23.85 -4.87 -13.51
N SER A 265 23.46 -5.89 -14.29
CA SER A 265 22.05 -6.17 -14.63
C SER A 265 21.30 -6.99 -13.57
N GLU A 266 21.97 -7.48 -12.53
CA GLU A 266 21.30 -8.25 -11.48
C GLU A 266 20.42 -7.35 -10.60
N THR A 267 19.18 -7.78 -10.35
CA THR A 267 18.24 -7.01 -9.52
C THR A 267 18.60 -7.16 -8.05
N VAL A 268 18.81 -6.03 -7.37
CA VAL A 268 19.06 -6.02 -5.92
C VAL A 268 17.75 -5.83 -5.16
N LEU A 269 17.55 -6.68 -4.14
CA LEU A 269 16.41 -6.58 -3.24
C LEU A 269 16.71 -5.62 -2.09
N TYR A 270 15.90 -4.56 -1.99
CA TYR A 270 15.96 -3.62 -0.87
C TYR A 270 15.30 -4.20 0.38
N PRO A 271 15.78 -3.82 1.57
CA PRO A 271 15.29 -4.39 2.81
C PRO A 271 13.88 -3.92 3.12
N GLU A 272 13.04 -4.86 3.54
CA GLU A 272 11.70 -4.62 4.01
C GLU A 272 11.66 -4.72 5.53
N TYR A 273 11.08 -3.72 6.16
CA TYR A 273 10.81 -3.72 7.58
C TYR A 273 9.31 -3.96 7.82
N VAL A 274 8.98 -5.03 8.53
CA VAL A 274 7.60 -5.36 8.90
C VAL A 274 7.32 -4.78 10.29
N PRO A 275 6.38 -3.81 10.43
CA PRO A 275 6.01 -3.26 11.72
C PRO A 275 5.45 -4.30 12.70
N LYS A 276 5.49 -3.98 13.99
CA LYS A 276 4.96 -4.84 15.06
C LYS A 276 3.52 -4.48 15.40
N ASN A 277 2.83 -5.40 16.09
CA ASN A 277 1.48 -5.20 16.64
C ASN A 277 0.45 -4.72 15.60
N ILE A 278 0.53 -5.24 14.38
CA ILE A 278 -0.34 -4.82 13.28
C ILE A 278 -1.79 -5.21 13.58
N ASN A 279 -2.66 -4.20 13.73
CA ASN A 279 -4.09 -4.36 13.98
C ASN A 279 -4.91 -3.63 12.89
N VAL A 280 -5.97 -4.28 12.41
CA VAL A 280 -6.82 -3.80 11.31
C VAL A 280 -8.26 -3.67 11.81
N SER A 281 -8.91 -2.54 11.50
CA SER A 281 -10.31 -2.28 11.82
C SER A 281 -11.11 -1.78 10.61
#